data_AF-A0AAU2PD05-F1
#
_entry.id   AF-A0AAU2PD05-F1
#
_cell.length_a   1.000
_cell.length_b   1.000
_cell.length_c   1.000
_cell.angle_alpha   90.00
_cell.angle_beta   90.00
_cell.angle_gamma   90.00
#
_symmetry.space_group_name_H-M   'P 1'
#
loop_
_entity.id
_entity.type
_entity.pdbx_description
1 polymer ?
#
loop_
_entity_poly.entity_id
_entity_poly.type
_entity_poly.pdbx_seq_one_letter_code
_entity_poly.pdbx_strand_id
1 'polypeptide(L)'
;MSNTVPPAVDRDGSTNGRHRLPCVLGAGHDDDRRDALGNTWSADEQAAAQHSVDHAFPAVAAFLASGDARPDADLMRVDAPQVTEPRVHTIPLRDAPGATLTVTCPEWCTTDHYLDIQNGVLAADFAHLGAWADLDPSQDDRPLLSVRIEQWPFGSKHREPMVCTSPAGGQGGEEDLTPEDVRALADQLRAFAADLDELSVDLDDARRTAREGRGQGEGQ
;
A
#
# COMPACT_ATOMS: atom_id res chain seq x y z
N MET A 1 47.33 29.13 33.57
CA MET A 1 47.06 28.11 32.53
C MET A 1 45.57 28.15 32.27
N SER A 2 45.16 28.81 31.19
CA SER A 2 43.74 29.09 30.91
C SER A 2 43.15 27.93 30.11
N ASN A 3 42.12 27.29 30.67
CA ASN A 3 41.33 26.27 29.98
C ASN A 3 40.26 26.96 29.13
N THR A 4 40.43 26.89 27.81
CA THR A 4 39.42 27.30 26.83
C THR A 4 38.48 26.11 26.61
N VAL A 5 37.23 26.25 27.05
CA VAL A 5 36.14 25.32 26.72
C VAL A 5 35.58 25.72 25.35
N PRO A 6 35.50 24.81 24.36
CA PRO A 6 34.88 25.11 23.07
C PRO A 6 33.34 25.20 23.22
N PRO A 7 32.67 26.08 22.45
CA PRO A 7 31.22 26.21 22.50
C PRO A 7 30.51 24.99 21.91
N ALA A 8 29.35 24.67 22.49
CA ALA A 8 28.43 23.63 22.03
C ALA A 8 27.99 23.91 20.57
N VAL A 9 28.04 22.86 19.74
CA VAL A 9 27.55 22.91 18.38
C VAL A 9 26.08 22.52 18.42
N ASP A 10 25.19 23.51 18.30
CA ASP A 10 23.76 23.30 18.08
C ASP A 10 23.59 22.59 16.72
N ARG A 11 23.19 21.32 16.75
CA ARG A 11 22.71 20.57 15.58
C ARG A 11 21.19 20.71 15.51
N ASP A 12 20.74 21.90 15.17
CA ASP A 12 19.38 22.12 14.67
C ASP A 12 19.43 22.15 13.14
N GLY A 13 18.59 21.35 12.49
CA GLY A 13 18.34 21.46 11.05
C GLY A 13 18.45 20.17 10.25
N SER A 14 17.81 19.08 10.67
CA SER A 14 17.35 18.05 9.72
C SER A 14 15.90 18.35 9.36
N THR A 15 15.73 19.31 8.45
CA THR A 15 14.49 19.49 7.72
C THR A 15 14.37 18.36 6.70
N ASN A 16 13.87 17.20 7.14
CA ASN A 16 13.20 16.27 6.23
C ASN A 16 11.88 16.90 5.80
N GLY A 17 11.98 17.94 4.97
CA GLY A 17 10.90 18.45 4.16
C GLY A 17 10.56 17.38 3.13
N ARG A 18 9.75 16.41 3.54
CA ARG A 18 9.00 15.58 2.60
C ARG A 18 8.05 16.52 1.88
N HIS A 19 8.47 16.98 0.71
CA HIS A 19 7.61 17.66 -0.24
C HIS A 19 6.41 16.76 -0.47
N ARG A 20 5.22 17.19 -0.04
CA ARG A 20 3.97 16.69 -0.58
C ARG A 20 4.01 17.00 -2.07
N LEU A 21 4.40 16.02 -2.88
CA LEU A 21 4.14 16.07 -4.29
C LEU A 21 2.61 15.96 -4.41
N PRO A 22 1.92 16.93 -5.02
CA PRO A 22 0.53 16.70 -5.37
C PRO A 22 0.48 15.49 -6.31
N CYS A 23 -0.40 14.54 -6.00
CA CYS A 23 -0.88 13.53 -6.93
C CYS A 23 -1.52 14.24 -8.13
N VAL A 24 -0.68 14.75 -9.03
CA VAL A 24 -1.08 15.07 -10.39
C VAL A 24 -0.73 13.82 -11.18
N LEU A 25 -1.67 12.88 -11.21
CA LEU A 25 -1.77 11.95 -12.33
C LEU A 25 -1.75 12.83 -13.58
N GLY A 26 -0.61 12.85 -14.28
CA GLY A 26 -0.33 13.78 -15.35
C GLY A 26 -1.39 13.65 -16.44
N ALA A 27 -2.18 14.71 -16.62
CA ALA A 27 -2.90 14.98 -17.86
C ALA A 27 -1.87 15.29 -18.96
N GLY A 28 -1.23 14.23 -19.47
CA GLY A 28 -0.20 14.30 -20.48
C GLY A 28 -0.69 13.71 -21.80
N HIS A 29 -1.21 14.60 -22.67
CA HIS A 29 -1.36 14.44 -24.12
C HIS A 29 -2.02 13.13 -24.61
N ASP A 30 -3.34 13.19 -24.78
CA ASP A 30 -4.24 12.06 -25.02
C ASP A 30 -4.26 11.44 -26.43
N ASP A 31 -3.56 11.99 -27.43
CA ASP A 31 -3.78 11.57 -28.82
C ASP A 31 -2.83 10.47 -29.35
N ASP A 32 -1.63 10.28 -28.77
CA ASP A 32 -0.65 9.27 -29.26
C ASP A 32 -0.61 7.97 -28.45
N ARG A 33 -1.39 7.85 -27.36
CA ARG A 33 -1.33 6.69 -26.44
C ARG A 33 -2.36 5.59 -26.72
N ARG A 34 -3.33 5.86 -27.61
CA ARG A 34 -4.46 4.94 -27.92
C ARG A 34 -4.04 3.67 -28.68
N ASP A 35 -2.90 3.67 -29.37
CA ASP A 35 -2.45 2.50 -30.16
C ASP A 35 -1.43 1.60 -29.42
N ALA A 36 -0.90 2.03 -28.27
CA ALA A 36 0.16 1.30 -27.54
C ALA A 36 -0.36 0.44 -26.37
N LEU A 37 -1.62 0.63 -25.94
CA LEU A 37 -2.25 -0.17 -24.90
C LEU A 37 -3.25 -1.13 -25.53
N GLY A 38 -2.73 -2.13 -26.27
CA GLY A 38 -3.48 -3.34 -26.65
C GLY A 38 -3.86 -4.19 -25.43
N ASN A 39 -4.43 -3.57 -24.41
CA ASN A 39 -4.78 -4.18 -23.15
C ASN A 39 -6.17 -4.82 -23.31
N THR A 40 -6.21 -5.97 -23.98
CA THR A 40 -7.41 -6.81 -24.03
C THR A 40 -7.46 -7.63 -22.75
N TRP A 41 -7.81 -6.99 -21.64
CA TRP A 41 -8.19 -7.76 -20.46
C TRP A 41 -9.42 -8.59 -20.80
N SER A 42 -9.37 -9.86 -20.43
CA SER A 42 -10.53 -10.73 -20.47
C SER A 42 -11.53 -10.31 -19.40
N ALA A 43 -12.81 -10.64 -19.61
CA ALA A 43 -13.86 -10.40 -18.62
C ALA A 43 -13.55 -11.08 -17.26
N ASP A 44 -12.84 -12.22 -17.30
CA ASP A 44 -12.43 -12.94 -16.09
C ASP A 44 -11.36 -12.18 -15.29
N GLU A 45 -10.40 -11.53 -15.97
CA GLU A 45 -9.37 -10.68 -15.32
C GLU A 45 -10.00 -9.43 -14.71
N GLN A 46 -10.95 -8.81 -15.42
CA GLN A 46 -11.69 -7.66 -14.93
C GLN A 46 -12.53 -8.00 -13.69
N ALA A 47 -13.22 -9.14 -13.71
CA ALA A 47 -13.98 -9.62 -12.55
C ALA A 47 -13.08 -9.97 -11.34
N ALA A 48 -11.89 -10.53 -11.58
CA ALA A 48 -10.93 -10.82 -10.52
C ALA A 48 -10.36 -9.55 -9.87
N ALA A 49 -10.04 -8.53 -10.68
CA ALA A 49 -9.59 -7.24 -10.20
C ALA A 49 -10.67 -6.54 -9.36
N GLN A 50 -11.91 -6.52 -9.85
CA GLN A 50 -13.05 -5.94 -9.13
C GLN A 50 -13.27 -6.64 -7.78
N HIS A 51 -13.25 -7.97 -7.76
CA HIS A 51 -13.36 -8.74 -6.52
C HIS A 51 -12.23 -8.40 -5.52
N SER A 52 -10.99 -8.22 -5.99
CA SER A 52 -9.86 -7.84 -5.14
C SER A 52 -10.07 -6.46 -4.49
N VAL A 53 -10.55 -5.48 -5.27
CA VAL A 53 -10.86 -4.13 -4.78
C VAL A 53 -12.00 -4.16 -3.77
N ASP A 54 -13.06 -4.90 -4.04
CA ASP A 54 -14.27 -4.95 -3.21
C ASP A 54 -14.07 -5.72 -1.90
N HIS A 55 -13.15 -6.67 -1.84
CA HIS A 55 -12.91 -7.45 -0.63
C HIS A 55 -11.71 -6.95 0.19
N ALA A 56 -10.57 -6.64 -0.43
CA ALA A 56 -9.36 -6.31 0.33
C ALA A 56 -9.42 -4.91 0.95
N PHE A 57 -9.94 -3.92 0.22
CA PHE A 57 -9.88 -2.53 0.67
C PHE A 57 -10.85 -2.19 1.81
N PRO A 58 -12.13 -2.63 1.82
CA PRO A 58 -13.01 -2.44 2.96
C PRO A 58 -12.50 -3.11 4.24
N ALA A 59 -11.90 -4.30 4.12
CA ALA A 59 -11.34 -5.01 5.26
C ALA A 59 -10.15 -4.27 5.88
N VAL A 60 -9.24 -3.75 5.03
CA VAL A 60 -8.13 -2.90 5.47
C VAL A 60 -8.65 -1.59 6.09
N ALA A 61 -9.63 -0.94 5.46
CA ALA A 61 -10.21 0.30 5.95
C ALA A 61 -10.94 0.14 7.30
N ALA A 62 -11.66 -0.97 7.50
CA ALA A 62 -12.36 -1.30 8.73
C ALA A 62 -11.38 -1.68 9.85
N PHE A 63 -10.34 -2.46 9.52
CA PHE A 63 -9.24 -2.76 10.44
C PHE A 63 -8.62 -1.47 10.98
N LEU A 64 -8.26 -0.55 10.09
CA LEU A 64 -7.67 0.74 10.46
C LEU A 64 -8.67 1.68 11.19
N ALA A 65 -9.97 1.52 10.98
CA ALA A 65 -11.02 2.32 11.65
C ALA A 65 -11.25 1.91 13.10
N SER A 66 -11.15 0.62 13.38
CA SER A 66 -11.69 0.03 14.60
C SER A 66 -10.89 0.43 15.85
N GLY A 67 -9.61 0.76 15.71
CA GLY A 67 -8.70 0.95 16.85
C GLY A 67 -8.53 -0.29 17.72
N ASP A 68 -9.21 -1.39 17.38
CA ASP A 68 -9.25 -2.65 18.08
C ASP A 68 -8.54 -3.64 17.16
N ALA A 69 -7.39 -4.14 17.58
CA ALA A 69 -6.44 -4.86 16.73
C ALA A 69 -6.90 -6.27 16.31
N ARG A 70 -8.21 -6.52 16.31
CA ARG A 70 -8.82 -7.74 15.79
C ARG A 70 -9.32 -7.42 14.38
N PRO A 71 -8.52 -7.67 13.33
CA PRO A 71 -9.14 -7.87 12.04
C PRO A 71 -10.21 -8.94 12.24
N ASP A 72 -11.34 -8.80 11.55
CA ASP A 72 -12.25 -9.92 11.36
C ASP A 72 -11.45 -10.97 10.56
N ALA A 73 -10.65 -11.76 11.27
CA ALA A 73 -9.58 -12.58 10.71
C ALA A 73 -10.16 -13.66 9.80
N ASP A 74 -11.43 -14.00 10.03
CA ASP A 74 -12.25 -14.88 9.21
C ASP A 74 -12.47 -14.34 7.78
N LEU A 75 -12.32 -13.03 7.55
CA LEU A 75 -12.45 -12.40 6.22
C LEU A 75 -11.11 -12.16 5.51
N MET A 76 -9.98 -12.16 6.23
CA MET A 76 -8.68 -11.74 5.70
C MET A 76 -7.75 -12.89 5.31
N ARG A 77 -8.05 -14.15 5.69
CA ARG A 77 -7.27 -15.32 5.25
C ARG A 77 -7.92 -16.65 5.64
N VAL A 78 -8.27 -17.49 4.66
CA VAL A 78 -8.70 -18.89 4.89
C VAL A 78 -7.54 -19.76 5.44
N ASP A 79 -6.28 -19.36 5.22
CA ASP A 79 -5.09 -20.21 5.51
C ASP A 79 -4.00 -19.57 6.40
N ALA A 80 -4.25 -18.44 7.07
CA ALA A 80 -3.22 -17.86 7.94
C ALA A 80 -3.22 -18.49 9.35
N PRO A 81 -2.05 -18.90 9.87
CA PRO A 81 -1.95 -19.43 11.23
C PRO A 81 -2.37 -18.34 12.23
N GLN A 82 -3.49 -18.58 12.91
CA GLN A 82 -4.00 -17.75 13.99
C GLN A 82 -2.97 -17.76 15.13
N VAL A 83 -2.27 -16.63 15.35
CA VAL A 83 -1.32 -16.50 16.45
C VAL A 83 -2.13 -16.21 17.72
N THR A 84 -2.33 -17.22 18.56
CA THR A 84 -3.25 -17.15 19.72
C THR A 84 -2.67 -16.44 20.94
N GLU A 85 -1.40 -16.06 20.95
CA GLU A 85 -0.74 -15.38 22.08
C GLU A 85 -0.05 -14.07 21.64
N PRO A 86 -0.13 -12.99 22.44
CA PRO A 86 0.56 -11.74 22.12
C PRO A 86 2.07 -11.94 21.94
N ARG A 87 2.58 -11.52 20.79
CA ARG A 87 4.02 -11.57 20.48
C ARG A 87 4.74 -10.41 21.19
N VAL A 88 5.28 -10.67 22.37
CA VAL A 88 6.05 -9.67 23.15
C VAL A 88 7.54 -9.84 22.91
N HIS A 89 8.24 -8.74 22.67
CA HIS A 89 9.68 -8.69 22.46
C HIS A 89 10.34 -7.72 23.45
N THR A 90 11.49 -8.10 23.99
CA THR A 90 12.36 -7.22 24.79
C THR A 90 13.65 -7.01 24.00
N ILE A 91 13.89 -5.78 23.57
CA ILE A 91 14.92 -5.42 22.60
C ILE A 91 15.90 -4.45 23.26
N PRO A 92 17.22 -4.68 23.22
CA PRO A 92 18.19 -3.72 23.74
C PRO A 92 18.23 -2.44 22.88
N LEU A 93 18.30 -1.28 23.54
CA LEU A 93 18.40 0.01 22.84
C LEU A 93 19.86 0.38 22.57
N ARG A 94 20.18 0.68 21.31
CA ARG A 94 21.56 1.03 20.90
C ARG A 94 21.93 2.47 21.26
N ASP A 95 20.95 3.36 21.31
CA ASP A 95 21.08 4.77 21.69
C ASP A 95 21.04 5.02 23.20
N ALA A 96 20.65 4.02 24.00
CA ALA A 96 20.60 4.09 25.45
C ALA A 96 21.23 2.82 26.08
N PRO A 97 22.57 2.77 26.25
CA PRO A 97 23.26 1.59 26.76
C PRO A 97 22.69 1.10 28.10
N GLY A 98 22.36 -0.20 28.16
CA GLY A 98 21.76 -0.83 29.35
C GLY A 98 20.23 -0.68 29.44
N ALA A 99 19.60 0.13 28.59
CA ALA A 99 18.15 0.21 28.47
C ALA A 99 17.60 -0.87 27.52
N THR A 100 16.33 -1.22 27.73
CA THR A 100 15.58 -2.11 26.84
C THR A 100 14.23 -1.50 26.50
N LEU A 101 13.75 -1.84 25.31
CA LEU A 101 12.41 -1.53 24.81
C LEU A 101 11.59 -2.83 24.86
N THR A 102 10.51 -2.83 25.62
CA THR A 102 9.53 -3.94 25.60
C THR A 102 8.33 -3.53 24.78
N VAL A 103 8.04 -4.30 23.73
CA VAL A 103 7.01 -4.02 22.73
C VAL A 103 6.17 -5.25 22.49
N THR A 104 4.89 -5.04 22.20
CA THR A 104 3.97 -6.10 21.81
C THR A 104 3.65 -5.90 20.34
N CYS A 105 4.01 -6.88 19.50
CA CYS A 105 3.63 -6.85 18.10
C CYS A 105 2.11 -6.97 17.97
N PRO A 106 1.48 -6.08 17.19
CA PRO A 106 0.08 -6.26 16.83
C PRO A 106 -0.08 -7.48 15.92
N GLU A 107 -1.29 -8.03 15.84
CA GLU A 107 -1.58 -9.29 15.12
C GLU A 107 -1.22 -9.23 13.63
N TRP A 108 -1.29 -8.05 13.02
CA TRP A 108 -0.93 -7.83 11.61
C TRP A 108 0.58 -7.73 11.35
N CYS A 109 1.41 -7.58 12.39
CA CYS A 109 2.86 -7.44 12.23
C CYS A 109 3.48 -8.80 11.86
N THR A 110 4.02 -8.90 10.65
CA THR A 110 4.65 -10.12 10.14
C THR A 110 6.18 -10.06 10.20
N THR A 111 6.78 -8.91 10.55
CA THR A 111 8.23 -8.79 10.73
C THR A 111 8.75 -9.77 11.79
N ASP A 112 9.85 -10.44 11.46
CA ASP A 112 10.66 -11.20 12.41
C ASP A 112 11.69 -10.27 13.07
N HIS A 113 11.45 -9.93 14.34
CA HIS A 113 12.31 -9.05 15.13
C HIS A 113 13.52 -9.77 15.74
N TYR A 114 13.83 -11.02 15.34
CA TYR A 114 14.99 -11.75 15.85
C TYR A 114 16.29 -10.95 15.76
N LEU A 115 16.55 -10.30 14.61
CA LEU A 115 17.75 -9.48 14.44
C LEU A 115 17.76 -8.23 15.32
N ASP A 116 16.60 -7.61 15.54
CA ASP A 116 16.48 -6.46 16.45
C ASP A 116 16.79 -6.89 17.88
N ILE A 117 16.26 -8.04 18.31
CA ILE A 117 16.52 -8.62 19.65
C ILE A 117 18.01 -8.92 19.83
N GLN A 118 18.67 -9.50 18.81
CA GLN A 118 20.07 -9.88 18.90
C GLN A 118 21.03 -8.69 18.87
N ASN A 119 20.77 -7.71 18.00
CA ASN A 119 21.73 -6.64 17.72
C ASN A 119 21.37 -5.31 18.42
N GLY A 120 20.17 -5.24 19.00
CA GLY A 120 19.52 -4.03 19.42
C GLY A 120 19.04 -3.17 18.25
N VAL A 121 18.23 -2.17 18.58
CA VAL A 121 17.67 -1.19 17.63
C VAL A 121 17.85 0.22 18.18
N LEU A 122 17.87 1.24 17.31
CA LEU A 122 17.63 2.62 17.77
C LEU A 122 16.14 2.76 18.07
N ALA A 123 15.77 3.48 19.14
CA ALA A 123 14.35 3.63 19.46
C ALA A 123 13.55 4.26 18.31
N ALA A 124 14.20 5.08 17.48
CA ALA A 124 13.63 5.73 16.30
C ALA A 124 13.48 4.82 15.06
N ASP A 125 14.11 3.64 15.05
CA ASP A 125 14.13 2.74 13.89
C ASP A 125 13.24 1.50 14.07
N PHE A 126 12.75 1.23 15.27
CA PHE A 126 11.87 0.09 15.53
C PHE A 126 10.50 0.27 14.89
N ALA A 127 10.13 -0.56 13.92
CA ALA A 127 8.83 -0.48 13.25
C ALA A 127 8.10 -1.83 13.22
N HIS A 128 6.78 -1.80 13.36
CA HIS A 128 5.95 -2.95 13.02
C HIS A 128 5.61 -2.89 11.53
N LEU A 129 5.89 -3.97 10.79
CA LEU A 129 5.55 -4.07 9.37
C LEU A 129 4.66 -5.29 9.16
N GLY A 130 3.55 -5.09 8.47
CA GLY A 130 2.71 -6.14 7.95
C GLY A 130 3.29 -6.74 6.67
N ALA A 131 2.64 -7.80 6.19
CA ALA A 131 2.99 -8.41 4.91
C ALA A 131 2.61 -7.48 3.76
N TRP A 132 3.37 -7.55 2.68
CA TRP A 132 2.94 -6.97 1.41
C TRP A 132 1.71 -7.73 0.90
N ALA A 133 0.72 -6.97 0.47
CA ALA A 133 -0.44 -7.41 -0.30
C ALA A 133 -0.37 -6.73 -1.66
N ASP A 134 -0.48 -7.54 -2.71
CA ASP A 134 -0.35 -7.08 -4.08
C ASP A 134 -1.73 -6.97 -4.73
N LEU A 135 -2.00 -5.82 -5.33
CA LEU A 135 -3.06 -5.65 -6.30
C LEU A 135 -2.47 -6.00 -7.66
N ASP A 136 -2.72 -7.24 -8.09
CA ASP A 136 -2.37 -7.72 -9.41
C ASP A 136 -3.64 -8.00 -10.20
N PRO A 137 -4.02 -7.10 -11.12
CA PRO A 137 -5.22 -7.28 -11.91
C PRO A 137 -4.97 -8.08 -13.20
N SER A 138 -3.71 -8.48 -13.45
CA SER A 138 -3.31 -9.26 -14.62
C SER A 138 -2.77 -10.63 -14.19
N GLN A 139 -2.66 -11.59 -15.12
CA GLN A 139 -1.83 -12.77 -14.88
C GLN A 139 -0.33 -12.52 -15.15
N ASP A 140 0.08 -11.27 -15.38
CA ASP A 140 1.49 -10.95 -15.53
C ASP A 140 2.19 -10.97 -14.17
N ASP A 141 3.44 -11.43 -14.10
CA ASP A 141 4.24 -11.55 -12.87
C ASP A 141 4.58 -10.20 -12.17
N ARG A 142 3.88 -9.10 -12.47
CA ARG A 142 4.19 -7.76 -11.95
C ARG A 142 2.94 -7.09 -11.35
N PRO A 143 2.88 -6.97 -10.01
CA PRO A 143 1.71 -6.37 -9.36
C PRO A 143 1.62 -4.89 -9.70
N LEU A 144 0.40 -4.39 -9.94
CA LEU A 144 0.13 -2.99 -10.26
C LEU A 144 0.44 -2.07 -9.06
N LEU A 145 0.09 -2.53 -7.86
CA LEU A 145 0.27 -1.80 -6.61
C LEU A 145 0.53 -2.79 -5.49
N SER A 146 1.60 -2.59 -4.73
CA SER A 146 1.84 -3.33 -3.49
C SER A 146 1.52 -2.41 -2.32
N VAL A 147 0.83 -2.95 -1.32
CA VAL A 147 0.49 -2.24 -0.09
C VAL A 147 0.91 -3.03 1.14
N ARG A 148 1.34 -2.36 2.21
CA ARG A 148 1.52 -2.97 3.52
C ARG A 148 1.10 -2.03 4.63
N ILE A 149 0.73 -2.58 5.78
CA ILE A 149 0.56 -1.80 7.00
C ILE A 149 1.92 -1.59 7.64
N GLU A 150 2.22 -0.37 8.06
CA GLU A 150 3.41 -0.05 8.84
C GLU A 150 3.11 0.87 10.01
N GLN A 151 3.89 0.72 11.07
CA GLN A 151 3.85 1.59 12.24
C GLN A 151 5.28 1.86 12.68
N TRP A 152 5.75 3.08 12.42
CA TRP A 152 7.05 3.57 12.85
C TRP A 152 7.01 4.03 14.32
N PRO A 153 8.15 4.06 15.01
CA PRO A 153 8.17 4.07 16.48
C PRO A 153 7.72 5.39 17.10
N PHE A 154 7.57 5.32 18.43
CA PHE A 154 7.05 6.30 19.39
C PHE A 154 7.65 7.73 19.35
N GLY A 155 8.70 7.99 18.57
CA GLY A 155 9.29 9.31 18.35
C GLY A 155 8.90 9.99 17.04
N SER A 156 8.27 9.26 16.12
CA SER A 156 7.83 9.79 14.83
C SER A 156 6.50 10.54 14.98
N LYS A 157 6.20 11.39 13.99
CA LYS A 157 4.92 12.13 13.89
C LYS A 157 3.72 11.18 13.75
N HIS A 158 3.98 9.94 13.36
CA HIS A 158 3.02 8.94 12.93
C HIS A 158 3.10 7.73 13.87
N ARG A 159 2.45 7.87 15.03
CA ARG A 159 2.34 6.78 16.01
C ARG A 159 1.21 5.79 15.68
N GLU A 160 0.31 6.21 14.81
CA GLU A 160 -0.79 5.39 14.33
C GLU A 160 -0.31 4.53 13.15
N PRO A 161 -0.83 3.30 13.00
CA PRO A 161 -0.58 2.50 11.81
C PRO A 161 -1.01 3.24 10.54
N MET A 162 -0.19 3.15 9.51
CA MET A 162 -0.41 3.71 8.19
C MET A 162 -0.29 2.62 7.13
N VAL A 163 -0.74 2.91 5.91
CA VAL A 163 -0.52 2.03 4.76
C VAL A 163 0.58 2.64 3.91
N CYS A 164 1.66 1.89 3.74
CA CYS A 164 2.67 2.19 2.74
C CYS A 164 2.25 1.55 1.42
N THR A 165 2.28 2.35 0.36
CA THR A 165 1.94 1.94 -1.00
C THR A 165 3.18 2.06 -1.88
N SER A 166 3.35 1.11 -2.80
CA SER A 166 4.47 1.07 -3.74
C SER A 166 3.95 0.66 -5.12
N PRO A 167 4.08 1.52 -6.14
CA PRO A 167 3.60 1.18 -7.48
C PRO A 167 4.49 0.12 -8.15
N ALA A 168 3.88 -0.65 -9.05
CA ALA A 168 4.56 -1.61 -9.92
C ALA A 168 5.82 -1.04 -10.55
N GLY A 169 6.92 -1.81 -10.51
CA GLY A 169 8.13 -1.46 -11.26
C GLY A 169 8.96 -0.32 -10.67
N GLY A 170 8.66 0.15 -9.45
CA GLY A 170 9.53 1.02 -8.66
C GLY A 170 9.76 2.42 -9.23
N GLN A 171 8.93 2.86 -10.19
CA GLN A 171 9.03 4.19 -10.80
C GLN A 171 8.32 5.30 -10.01
N GLY A 172 7.63 4.95 -8.91
CA GLY A 172 7.16 5.90 -7.90
C GLY A 172 7.82 5.61 -6.55
N GLY A 173 8.05 6.66 -5.76
CA GLY A 173 8.46 6.47 -4.36
C GLY A 173 7.35 5.83 -3.54
N GLU A 174 7.72 5.20 -2.43
CA GLU A 174 6.74 4.74 -1.44
C GLU A 174 5.93 5.92 -0.91
N GLU A 175 4.60 5.75 -0.84
CA GLU A 175 3.69 6.74 -0.28
C GLU A 175 2.99 6.21 0.96
N ASP A 176 2.99 7.07 1.97
CA ASP A 176 2.50 6.88 3.33
C ASP A 176 1.06 7.41 3.43
N LEU A 177 0.07 6.51 3.50
CA LEU A 177 -1.35 6.86 3.53
C LEU A 177 -1.94 6.69 4.93
N THR A 178 -2.70 7.68 5.37
CA THR A 178 -3.51 7.56 6.59
C THR A 178 -4.73 6.66 6.35
N PRO A 179 -5.40 6.16 7.41
CA PRO A 179 -6.65 5.41 7.25
C PRO A 179 -7.73 6.12 6.42
N GLU A 180 -7.80 7.44 6.50
CA GLU A 180 -8.73 8.25 5.70
C GLU A 180 -8.32 8.26 4.22
N ASP A 181 -7.03 8.48 3.94
CA ASP A 181 -6.49 8.47 2.58
C ASP A 181 -6.68 7.09 1.92
N VAL A 182 -6.50 6.01 2.67
CA VAL A 182 -6.72 4.63 2.18
C VAL A 182 -8.18 4.41 1.79
N ARG A 183 -9.14 4.93 2.55
CA ARG A 183 -10.57 4.86 2.20
C ARG A 183 -10.86 5.65 0.93
N ALA A 184 -10.33 6.88 0.84
CA ALA A 184 -10.51 7.70 -0.34
C ALA A 184 -9.90 7.04 -1.59
N LEU A 185 -8.72 6.43 -1.47
CA LEU A 185 -8.09 5.66 -2.54
C LEU A 185 -8.93 4.45 -2.94
N ALA A 186 -9.47 3.70 -1.97
CA ALA A 186 -10.36 2.58 -2.24
C ALA A 186 -11.60 3.01 -3.04
N ASP A 187 -12.22 4.13 -2.65
CA ASP A 187 -13.39 4.67 -3.34
C ASP A 187 -13.05 5.12 -4.77
N GLN A 188 -11.88 5.73 -4.97
CA GLN A 188 -11.37 6.09 -6.30
C GLN A 188 -11.12 4.86 -7.17
N LEU A 189 -10.52 3.80 -6.63
CA LEU A 189 -10.29 2.55 -7.36
C LEU A 189 -11.60 1.87 -7.75
N ARG A 190 -12.62 1.87 -6.88
CA ARG A 190 -13.96 1.35 -7.22
C ARG A 190 -14.64 2.16 -8.32
N ALA A 191 -14.57 3.49 -8.24
CA ALA A 191 -15.12 4.35 -9.28
C ALA A 191 -14.44 4.09 -10.63
N PHE A 192 -13.10 4.03 -10.63
CA PHE A 192 -12.33 3.76 -11.85
C PHE A 192 -12.63 2.39 -12.45
N ALA A 193 -12.80 1.36 -11.62
CA ALA A 193 -13.16 0.03 -12.10
C ALA A 193 -14.57 -0.01 -12.71
N ALA A 194 -15.53 0.70 -12.12
CA ALA A 194 -16.87 0.86 -12.71
C ALA A 194 -16.83 1.58 -14.07
N ASP A 195 -15.99 2.62 -14.22
CA ASP A 195 -15.80 3.32 -15.49
C ASP A 195 -15.19 2.40 -16.57
N LEU A 196 -14.26 1.51 -16.17
CA LEU A 196 -13.68 0.51 -17.07
C LEU A 196 -14.68 -0.56 -17.50
N ASP A 197 -15.57 -0.99 -16.61
CA ASP A 197 -16.66 -1.91 -16.93
C ASP A 197 -17.62 -1.32 -17.97
N GLU A 198 -18.02 -0.06 -17.79
CA GLU A 198 -18.87 0.66 -18.75
C GLU A 198 -18.19 0.77 -20.12
N LEU A 199 -16.92 1.17 -20.15
CA LEU A 199 -16.16 1.27 -21.40
C LEU A 199 -16.00 -0.08 -22.12
N SER A 200 -15.86 -1.17 -21.37
CA SER A 200 -15.77 -2.53 -21.91
C SER A 200 -17.06 -2.93 -22.64
N VAL A 201 -18.21 -2.65 -22.03
CA VAL A 201 -19.53 -2.89 -22.64
C VAL A 201 -19.72 -2.07 -23.91
N ASP A 202 -19.39 -0.78 -23.89
CA ASP A 202 -19.49 0.11 -25.05
C ASP A 202 -18.63 -0.38 -26.22
N LEU A 203 -17.42 -0.86 -25.94
CA LEU A 203 -16.51 -1.39 -26.95
C LEU A 203 -17.06 -2.66 -27.61
N ASP A 204 -17.65 -3.56 -26.84
CA ASP A 204 -18.23 -4.79 -27.36
C ASP A 204 -19.50 -4.54 -28.19
N ASP A 205 -20.30 -3.54 -27.79
CA ASP A 205 -21.45 -3.07 -28.55
C ASP A 205 -21.04 -2.45 -29.89
N ALA A 206 -20.01 -1.61 -29.89
CA ALA A 206 -19.45 -1.03 -31.10
C ALA A 206 -18.90 -2.13 -32.04
N ARG A 207 -18.21 -3.13 -31.50
CA ARG A 207 -17.69 -4.28 -32.27
C ARG A 207 -18.80 -5.12 -32.89
N ARG A 208 -19.88 -5.37 -32.16
CA ARG A 208 -21.05 -6.10 -32.66
C ARG A 208 -21.73 -5.34 -33.80
N THR A 209 -22.00 -4.05 -33.61
CA THR A 209 -22.58 -3.18 -34.63
C THR A 209 -21.74 -3.14 -35.91
N ALA A 210 -20.42 -3.06 -35.78
CA ALA A 210 -19.50 -3.06 -36.92
C ALA A 210 -19.49 -4.38 -37.71
N ARG A 211 -19.68 -5.54 -37.04
CA ARG A 211 -19.78 -6.85 -37.70
C ARG A 211 -21.08 -7.00 -38.47
N GLU A 212 -22.20 -6.57 -37.88
CA GLU A 212 -23.52 -6.59 -38.53
C GLU A 212 -23.56 -5.71 -39.79
N GLY A 213 -22.97 -4.51 -39.73
CA GLY A 213 -22.88 -3.62 -40.88
C GLY A 213 -22.05 -4.18 -42.04
N ARG A 214 -21.00 -4.98 -41.76
CA ARG A 214 -20.19 -5.63 -42.81
C ARG A 214 -20.90 -6.80 -43.48
N GLY A 215 -21.66 -7.60 -42.73
CA GLY A 215 -22.40 -8.75 -43.27
C GLY A 215 -23.55 -8.36 -44.23
N GLN A 216 -24.07 -7.15 -44.12
CA GLN A 216 -25.13 -6.65 -45.01
C GLN A 216 -24.60 -6.12 -46.36
N GLY A 217 -23.31 -5.83 -46.48
CA GLY A 217 -22.69 -5.29 -47.68
C GLY A 217 -22.28 -6.33 -48.74
N GLU A 218 -22.15 -7.62 -48.37
CA GLU A 218 -21.70 -8.69 -49.28
C GLU A 218 -22.85 -9.44 -49.98
N GLY A 219 -24.11 -9.07 -49.70
CA GLY A 219 -25.31 -9.73 -50.24
C GLY A 219 -26.01 -9.01 -51.41
N GLN A 220 -25.38 -7.99 -52.01
CA GLN A 220 -25.93 -7.22 -53.14
C GLN A 220 -25.12 -7.40 -54.42
#